data_AF-A0A085YXF5-F1
#
_entry.id   AF-A0A085YXF5-F1
#
_cell.length_a   1.000
_cell.length_b   1.000
_cell.length_c   1.000
_cell.angle_alpha   90.00
_cell.angle_beta   90.00
_cell.angle_gamma   90.00
#
_symmetry.space_group_name_H-M   'P 1'
#
loop_
_entity.id
_entity.type
_entity.pdbx_description
1 polymer ?
#
loop_
_entity_poly.entity_id
_entity_poly.type
_entity_poly.pdbx_seq_one_letter_code
_entity_poly.pdbx_strand_id
1 'polypeptide(L)' 'MSKTLKEYEELLGEHGFESIHQSHLINLNELKSYIKKDGGFVIMSDGSQLPVSQRKKERLQDLINRL' A
#
# COMPACT_ATOMS: atom_id res chain seq x y z
N MET A 1 16.38 18.22 -6.63
CA MET A 1 15.07 17.83 -7.19
C MET A 1 14.55 16.66 -6.37
N SER A 2 13.37 16.76 -5.75
CA SER A 2 12.71 15.63 -5.09
C SER A 2 12.15 14.66 -6.13
N LYS A 3 12.28 13.35 -5.92
CA LYS A 3 11.60 12.33 -6.74
C LYS A 3 10.09 12.37 -6.48
N THR A 4 9.30 12.09 -7.51
CA THR A 4 7.85 11.95 -7.44
C THR A 4 7.46 10.59 -6.83
N LEU A 5 6.23 10.48 -6.31
CA LEU A 5 5.72 9.21 -5.77
C LEU A 5 5.75 8.08 -6.81
N LYS A 6 5.48 8.41 -8.08
CA LYS A 6 5.52 7.45 -9.18
C LYS A 6 6.93 6.89 -9.41
N GLU A 7 7.95 7.75 -9.36
CA GLU A 7 9.35 7.29 -9.46
C GLU A 7 9.72 6.39 -8.29
N TYR A 8 9.23 6.67 -7.07
CA TYR A 8 9.45 5.77 -5.94
C TYR A 8 8.69 4.44 -6.07
N GLU A 9 7.46 4.45 -6.59
CA GLU A 9 6.69 3.24 -6.87
C GLU A 9 7.41 2.34 -7.88
N GLU A 10 7.99 2.91 -8.93
CA GLU A 10 8.79 2.17 -9.92
C GLU A 10 10.08 1.62 -9.32
N LEU A 11 10.79 2.41 -8.51
CA LEU A 11 12.08 2.00 -7.92
C LEU A 11 11.94 0.99 -6.78
N LEU A 12 10.86 1.08 -6.00
CA LEU A 12 10.69 0.29 -4.78
C LEU A 12 9.66 -0.84 -4.94
N GLY A 13 8.95 -0.90 -6.06
CA GLY A 13 7.96 -1.94 -6.34
C GLY A 13 8.54 -3.35 -6.27
N GLU A 14 9.75 -3.55 -6.77
CA GLU A 14 10.47 -4.84 -6.71
C GLU A 14 10.97 -5.19 -5.30
N HIS A 15 10.98 -4.21 -4.39
CA HIS A 15 11.42 -4.37 -2.99
C HIS A 15 10.25 -4.53 -2.02
N GLY A 16 9.05 -4.85 -2.53
CA GLY A 16 7.86 -5.08 -1.70
C GLY A 16 7.15 -3.79 -1.27
N PHE A 17 7.39 -2.67 -1.96
CA PHE A 17 6.58 -1.46 -1.76
C PHE A 17 5.40 -1.43 -2.73
N GLU A 18 4.23 -0.98 -2.25
CA GLU A 18 3.04 -0.82 -3.10
C GLU A 18 2.31 0.48 -2.77
N SER A 19 1.87 1.18 -3.82
CA SER A 19 1.10 2.41 -3.71
C SER A 19 -0.37 2.07 -3.47
N ILE A 20 -0.89 2.40 -2.28
CA ILE A 20 -2.27 2.12 -1.89
C ILE A 20 -3.20 3.33 -2.09
N HIS A 21 -2.62 4.51 -2.24
CA HIS A 21 -3.31 5.78 -2.45
C HIS A 21 -2.42 6.72 -3.25
N GLN A 22 -2.97 7.79 -3.84
CA GLN A 22 -2.20 8.76 -4.64
C GLN A 22 -1.07 9.48 -3.89
N SER A 23 -1.02 9.35 -2.57
CA SER A 23 -0.07 9.98 -1.65
C SER A 23 0.59 8.98 -0.70
N HIS A 24 0.29 7.68 -0.80
CA HIS A 24 0.75 6.68 0.16
C HIS A 24 1.36 5.47 -0.55
N LEU A 25 2.66 5.29 -0.33
CA LEU A 25 3.46 4.12 -0.69
C LEU A 25 3.81 3.39 0.62
N ILE A 26 3.46 2.12 0.73
CA ILE A 26 3.71 1.33 1.95
C ILE A 26 4.68 0.19 1.66
N ASN A 27 5.41 -0.27 2.68
CA ASN A 27 6.17 -1.52 2.64
C ASN A 27 5.23 -2.67 3.03
N LEU A 28 4.99 -3.62 2.12
CA LEU A 28 4.12 -4.77 2.35
C LEU A 28 4.65 -5.72 3.43
N ASN A 29 5.95 -5.74 3.68
CA ASN A 29 6.54 -6.55 4.75
C ASN A 29 6.15 -6.03 6.15
N GLU A 30 5.78 -4.75 6.24
CA GLU A 30 5.34 -4.10 7.48
C GLU A 30 3.81 -4.02 7.57
N LEU A 31 3.08 -4.63 6.62
CA LEU A 31 1.63 -4.67 6.64
C LEU A 31 1.17 -5.63 7.74
N LYS A 32 0.46 -5.10 8.74
CA LYS A 32 -0.11 -5.90 9.82
C LYS A 32 -1.47 -6.48 9.46
N SER A 33 -2.33 -5.70 8.82
CA SER A 33 -3.65 -6.19 8.38
C SER A 33 -4.28 -5.30 7.33
N TYR A 34 -5.16 -5.86 6.50
CA TYR A 34 -6.00 -5.13 5.56
C TYR A 34 -7.49 -5.31 5.92
N ILE A 35 -8.18 -4.20 6.19
CA ILE A 35 -9.60 -4.16 6.55
C ILE A 35 -10.40 -3.65 5.35
N LYS A 36 -11.34 -4.47 4.85
CA LYS A 36 -12.17 -4.14 3.66
C LYS A 36 -13.41 -3.29 3.95
N LYS A 37 -13.71 -3.03 5.22
CA LYS A 37 -14.91 -2.29 5.66
C LYS A 37 -14.74 -0.77 5.43
N ASP A 38 -15.87 -0.05 5.29
CA ASP A 38 -15.95 1.42 5.35
C ASP A 38 -14.94 2.16 4.46
N GLY A 39 -14.83 1.76 3.19
CA GLY A 39 -13.92 2.41 2.25
C GLY A 39 -12.51 1.81 2.21
N GLY A 40 -12.17 0.89 3.11
CA GLY A 40 -10.97 0.04 3.06
C GLY A 40 -9.70 0.76 3.54
N PHE A 41 -9.00 0.17 4.51
CA PHE A 41 -7.75 0.72 5.05
C PHE A 41 -6.79 -0.40 5.47
N VAL A 42 -5.49 -0.06 5.50
CA VAL A 42 -4.45 -0.93 6.04
C VAL A 42 -4.05 -0.49 7.44
N ILE A 43 -3.57 -1.45 8.23
CA ILE A 43 -2.90 -1.20 9.50
C ILE A 43 -1.45 -1.66 9.32
N MET A 44 -0.50 -0.79 9.63
CA MET A 44 0.93 -1.06 9.57
C MET A 44 1.46 -1.58 10.92
N SER A 45 2.69 -2.09 10.95
CA SER A 45 3.34 -2.64 12.15
C SER A 45 3.49 -1.62 13.29
N ASP A 46 3.68 -0.34 12.94
CA ASP A 46 3.73 0.80 13.88
C ASP A 46 2.34 1.22 14.41
N GLY A 47 1.26 0.60 13.92
CA GLY A 47 -0.12 0.93 14.27
C GLY A 47 -0.76 2.01 13.41
N SER A 48 -0.03 2.59 12.45
CA SER A 48 -0.57 3.58 11.50
C SER A 48 -1.70 2.99 10.67
N GLN A 49 -2.77 3.77 10.48
CA GLN A 49 -3.92 3.40 9.65
C GLN A 49 -3.97 4.26 8.40
N LEU A 50 -3.92 3.63 7.23
CA LEU A 50 -3.84 4.35 5.96
C LEU A 50 -4.98 3.92 5.03
N PRO A 51 -5.74 4.88 4.45
CA PRO A 51 -6.84 4.56 3.56
C PRO A 51 -6.33 4.00 2.23
N VAL A 52 -7.05 3.03 1.69
CA VAL A 52 -6.78 2.44 0.38
C VAL A 52 -7.75 3.02 -0.65
N SER A 53 -7.22 3.60 -1.71
CA SER A 53 -8.06 4.12 -2.80
C SER A 53 -8.83 2.97 -3.48
N GLN A 54 -10.08 3.22 -3.89
CA GLN A 54 -10.93 2.18 -4.51
C GLN A 54 -10.23 1.45 -5.65
N ARG A 55 -9.52 2.18 -6.53
CA ARG A 55 -8.80 1.62 -7.68
C ARG A 55 -7.64 0.69 -7.29
N LYS A 56 -7.06 0.86 -6.10
CA LYS A 56 -5.92 0.05 -5.62
C LYS A 56 -6.34 -1.14 -4.76
N LYS A 57 -7.60 -1.21 -4.32
CA LYS A 57 -8.09 -2.28 -3.41
C LYS A 57 -7.92 -3.69 -3.97
N GLU A 58 -8.29 -3.90 -5.23
CA GLU A 58 -8.23 -5.21 -5.87
C GLU A 58 -6.79 -5.67 -6.04
N ARG A 59 -5.93 -4.80 -6.58
CA ARG A 59 -4.49 -5.05 -6.68
C ARG A 59 -3.83 -5.37 -5.33
N LEU A 60 -4.14 -4.58 -4.29
CA LEU A 60 -3.61 -4.83 -2.95
C LEU A 60 -4.08 -6.17 -2.40
N GLN A 61 -5.35 -6.52 -2.63
CA GLN A 61 -5.89 -7.82 -2.21
C GLN A 61 -5.16 -8.98 -2.89
N ASP A 62 -4.91 -8.88 -4.20
CA ASP A 62 -4.22 -9.91 -4.95
C ASP A 62 -2.78 -10.08 -4.48
N LEU A 63 -2.09 -8.99 -4.15
CA LEU A 63 -0.74 -9.03 -3.58
C LEU A 63 -0.72 -9.72 -2.22
N ILE A 64 -1.64 -9.37 -1.32
CA ILE A 64 -1.74 -9.99 0.01
C ILE A 64 -2.02 -11.48 -0.08
N ASN A 65 -2.86 -11.92 -1.02
CA ASN A 65 -3.18 -13.34 -1.20
C ASN A 65 -1.99 -14.18 -1.75
N ARG A 66 -0.94 -13.53 -2.25
CA ARG A 66 0.26 -14.19 -2.81
C ARG A 66 1.44 -14.23 -1.83
N LEU A 67 1.33 -13.52 -0.71
CA LEU A 67 2.29 -13.55 0.40
C LEU A 67 2.00 -14.75 1.31
#